data_AF-A0A7X0PJ54-F1
#
_entry.id   AF-A0A7X0PJ54-F1
#
_cell.length_a   1.000
_cell.length_b   1.000
_cell.length_c   1.000
_cell.angle_alpha   90.00
_cell.angle_beta   90.00
_cell.angle_gamma   90.00
#
_symmetry.space_group_name_H-M   'P 1'
#
loop_
_entity.id
_entity.type
_entity.pdbx_description
1 polymer ?
#
loop_
_entity_poly.entity_id
_entity_poly.type
_entity_poly.pdbx_seq_one_letter_code
_entity_poly.pdbx_strand_id
1 'polypeptide(L)'
;MAMNTHFLRPALLALGTACTCAAALAKLPPPAPEAAAKAAEAAARTAWAGKVDNYKLCLSQDKVAAHYRKTTPAAKPAAPGAAVCADPGPFAYTPPEAKPLEAAGAHSPPGTASSPPNTQVPAAAASAPKS
;
A
#
# COMPACT_ATOMS: atom_id res chain seq x y z
N MET A 1 -2.79 -28.41 -23.27
CA MET A 1 -3.11 -27.54 -22.12
C MET A 1 -4.03 -26.44 -22.63
N ALA A 2 -5.34 -26.69 -22.60
CA ALA A 2 -6.32 -25.71 -23.05
C ALA A 2 -6.47 -24.65 -21.96
N MET A 3 -5.89 -23.47 -22.17
CA MET A 3 -6.02 -22.35 -21.25
C MET A 3 -7.47 -21.86 -21.33
N ASN A 4 -8.20 -22.02 -20.22
CA ASN A 4 -9.63 -21.76 -20.16
C ASN A 4 -9.89 -20.25 -20.33
N THR A 5 -10.28 -19.83 -21.54
CA THR A 5 -10.55 -18.44 -21.95
C THR A 5 -11.61 -17.76 -21.08
N HIS A 6 -12.39 -18.55 -20.32
CA HIS A 6 -13.37 -18.09 -19.35
C HIS A 6 -12.78 -17.54 -18.04
N PHE A 7 -11.58 -17.96 -17.63
CA PHE A 7 -10.87 -17.37 -16.48
C PHE A 7 -10.03 -16.15 -16.87
N LEU A 8 -9.57 -16.10 -18.13
CA LEU A 8 -8.75 -15.01 -18.63
C LEU A 8 -9.55 -13.69 -18.75
N ARG A 9 -10.84 -13.77 -19.11
CA ARG A 9 -11.74 -12.60 -19.23
C ARG A 9 -11.98 -11.85 -17.91
N PRO A 10 -12.40 -12.49 -16.80
CA PRO A 10 -12.57 -11.80 -15.53
C PRO A 10 -11.23 -11.32 -14.96
N ALA A 11 -10.14 -12.07 -15.17
CA ALA A 11 -8.80 -11.65 -14.76
C ALA A 11 -8.33 -10.39 -15.51
N LEU A 12 -8.58 -10.31 -16.82
CA LEU A 12 -8.22 -9.14 -17.63
C LEU A 12 -9.08 -7.91 -17.31
N LEU A 13 -10.37 -8.10 -17.02
CA LEU A 13 -11.26 -7.04 -16.56
C LEU A 13 -10.87 -6.52 -15.18
N ALA A 14 -10.51 -7.41 -14.25
CA ALA A 14 -10.01 -7.05 -12.93
C ALA A 14 -8.67 -6.29 -13.01
N LEU A 15 -7.75 -6.77 -13.85
CA LEU A 15 -6.46 -6.10 -14.09
C LEU A 15 -6.63 -4.73 -14.77
N GLY A 16 -7.55 -4.62 -15.74
CA GLY A 16 -7.88 -3.36 -16.39
C GLY A 16 -8.48 -2.33 -15.43
N THR A 17 -9.37 -2.76 -14.54
CA THR A 17 -10.00 -1.89 -13.53
C THR A 17 -8.98 -1.44 -12.47
N ALA A 18 -8.06 -2.32 -12.07
CA ALA A 18 -6.97 -1.95 -11.17
C ALA A 18 -6.01 -0.92 -11.80
N CYS A 19 -5.76 -1.03 -13.11
CA CYS A 19 -4.84 -0.14 -13.84
C CYS A 19 -5.42 1.28 -14.00
N THR A 20 -6.73 1.41 -14.21
CA THR A 20 -7.38 2.74 -14.33
C THR A 20 -7.45 3.48 -12.98
N CYS A 21 -7.59 2.78 -11.86
CA CYS A 21 -7.50 3.37 -10.53
C CYS A 21 -6.11 3.93 -10.22
N ALA A 22 -5.04 3.26 -10.69
CA ALA A 22 -3.67 3.74 -10.51
C ALA A 22 -3.35 4.98 -11.35
N ALA A 23 -3.89 5.08 -12.58
CA ALA A 23 -3.68 6.24 -13.45
C ALA A 23 -4.29 7.54 -12.90
N ALA A 24 -5.37 7.45 -12.11
CA ALA A 24 -5.98 8.61 -11.45
C ALA A 24 -5.11 9.17 -10.30
N LEU A 25 -4.27 8.34 -9.67
CA LEU A 25 -3.35 8.76 -8.60
C LEU A 25 -2.15 9.54 -9.13
N ALA A 26 -1.79 9.39 -10.41
CA ALA A 26 -0.66 10.10 -11.03
C ALA A 26 -0.91 11.61 -11.25
N LYS A 27 -2.16 12.07 -11.12
CA LYS A 27 -2.56 13.47 -11.32
C LYS A 27 -3.12 14.13 -10.05
N LEU A 28 -3.30 13.36 -8.98
CA LEU A 28 -3.82 13.86 -7.71
C LEU A 28 -2.65 14.27 -6.81
N PRO A 29 -2.74 15.43 -6.12
CA PRO A 29 -1.78 15.74 -5.07
C PRO A 29 -1.73 14.58 -4.06
N PRO A 30 -0.55 14.30 -3.48
CA PRO A 30 -0.41 13.32 -2.41
C PRO A 30 -1.54 13.54 -1.39
N PRO A 31 -2.18 12.47 -0.89
CA PRO A 31 -3.21 12.61 0.12
C PRO A 31 -2.64 13.45 1.26
N ALA A 32 -3.37 14.49 1.66
CA ALA A 32 -2.97 15.31 2.79
C ALA A 32 -2.63 14.38 3.97
N PRO A 33 -1.59 14.68 4.76
CA PRO A 33 -1.13 13.79 5.83
C PRO A 33 -2.26 13.40 6.80
N GLU A 34 -3.24 14.28 6.99
CA GLU A 34 -4.46 14.02 7.75
C GLU A 34 -5.32 12.89 7.14
N ALA A 35 -5.52 12.88 5.81
CA ALA A 35 -6.31 11.85 5.12
C ALA A 35 -5.60 10.49 5.16
N ALA A 36 -4.28 10.47 5.02
CA ALA A 36 -3.49 9.25 5.14
C ALA A 36 -3.56 8.66 6.57
N ALA A 37 -3.50 9.51 7.60
CA ALA A 37 -3.63 9.09 8.99
C ALA A 37 -5.01 8.48 9.29
N LYS A 38 -6.09 9.08 8.77
CA LYS A 38 -7.46 8.54 8.93
C LYS A 38 -7.66 7.22 8.18
N ALA A 39 -7.08 7.08 7.00
CA ALA A 39 -7.11 5.81 6.26
C ALA A 39 -6.36 4.70 7.02
N ALA A 40 -5.21 4.99 7.60
CA ALA A 40 -4.44 4.03 8.40
C ALA A 40 -5.20 3.60 9.68
N GLU A 41 -5.86 4.54 10.35
CA GLU A 41 -6.68 4.24 11.53
C GLU A 41 -7.91 3.38 11.18
N ALA A 42 -8.55 3.66 10.03
CA ALA A 42 -9.65 2.84 9.52
C ALA A 42 -9.19 1.41 9.16
N ALA A 43 -8.06 1.28 8.48
CA ALA A 43 -7.48 -0.03 8.16
C ALA A 43 -7.15 -0.82 9.43
N ALA A 44 -6.58 -0.17 10.46
CA ALA A 44 -6.32 -0.80 11.74
C ALA A 44 -7.62 -1.26 12.43
N ARG A 45 -8.69 -0.45 12.40
CA ARG A 45 -10.00 -0.83 12.93
C ARG A 45 -10.59 -2.04 12.19
N THR A 46 -10.52 -2.06 10.86
CA THR A 46 -10.99 -3.19 10.06
C THR A 46 -10.21 -4.46 10.38
N ALA A 47 -8.88 -4.37 10.50
CA ALA A 47 -8.05 -5.51 10.89
C ALA A 47 -8.42 -6.03 12.28
N TRP A 48 -8.66 -5.14 13.25
CA TRP A 48 -9.11 -5.53 14.59
C TRP A 48 -10.51 -6.14 14.59
N ALA A 49 -11.47 -5.56 13.85
CA ALA A 49 -12.81 -6.10 13.70
C ALA A 49 -12.78 -7.54 13.16
N GLY A 50 -11.95 -7.80 12.14
CA GLY A 50 -11.75 -9.16 11.63
C GLY A 50 -11.23 -10.13 12.69
N LYS A 51 -10.36 -9.69 13.62
CA LYS A 51 -9.93 -10.54 14.75
C LYS A 51 -11.08 -10.81 15.73
N VAL A 52 -11.88 -9.79 16.04
CA VAL A 52 -13.06 -9.93 16.91
C VAL A 52 -14.09 -10.89 16.32
N ASP A 53 -14.33 -10.83 15.01
CA ASP A 53 -15.28 -11.69 14.34
C ASP A 53 -14.80 -13.15 14.35
N ASN A 54 -13.50 -13.39 14.12
CA ASN A 54 -12.91 -14.72 14.26
C ASN A 54 -13.00 -15.24 15.70
N TYR A 55 -12.77 -14.38 16.69
CA TYR A 55 -12.93 -14.75 18.10
C TYR A 55 -14.38 -15.18 18.41
N LYS A 56 -15.37 -14.40 17.98
CA LYS A 56 -16.80 -14.74 18.15
C LYS A 56 -17.19 -16.02 17.44
N LEU A 57 -16.66 -16.26 16.24
CA LEU A 57 -16.88 -17.50 15.49
C LEU A 57 -16.29 -18.70 16.24
N CYS A 58 -15.08 -18.58 16.78
CA CYS A 58 -14.48 -19.62 17.60
C CYS A 58 -15.35 -19.94 18.83
N LEU A 59 -15.80 -18.90 19.55
CA LEU A 59 -16.68 -19.09 20.71
C LEU A 59 -18.00 -19.77 20.36
N SER A 60 -18.57 -19.51 19.19
CA SER A 60 -19.82 -20.15 18.76
C SER A 60 -19.60 -21.63 18.45
N GLN A 61 -18.50 -21.98 17.78
CA GLN A 61 -18.12 -23.36 17.51
C GLN A 61 -17.87 -24.14 18.80
N ASP A 62 -17.17 -23.54 19.77
CA ASP A 62 -16.91 -24.14 21.06
C ASP A 62 -18.19 -24.39 21.85
N LYS A 63 -19.16 -23.46 21.81
CA LYS A 63 -20.47 -23.65 22.44
C LYS A 63 -21.23 -24.83 21.83
N VAL A 64 -21.22 -24.97 20.50
CA VAL A 64 -21.86 -26.10 19.82
C VAL A 64 -21.17 -27.42 20.16
N ALA A 65 -19.83 -27.45 20.11
CA ALA A 65 -19.06 -28.63 20.47
C ALA A 65 -19.29 -29.03 21.94
N ALA A 66 -19.34 -28.06 22.84
CA ALA A 66 -19.64 -28.29 24.26
C ALA A 66 -21.07 -28.80 24.45
N HIS A 67 -22.06 -28.25 23.75
CA HIS A 67 -23.43 -28.75 23.81
C HIS A 67 -23.50 -30.20 23.34
N TYR A 68 -22.92 -30.52 22.18
CA TYR A 68 -22.94 -31.87 21.64
C TYR A 68 -22.33 -32.88 22.63
N ARG A 69 -21.17 -32.55 23.20
CA ARG A 69 -20.53 -33.41 24.21
C ARG A 69 -21.38 -33.60 25.46
N LYS A 70 -22.16 -32.58 25.87
CA LYS A 70 -23.08 -32.67 27.01
C LYS A 70 -24.30 -33.54 26.73
N THR A 71 -24.83 -33.51 25.50
CA THR A 71 -26.11 -34.17 25.16
C THR A 71 -25.94 -35.53 24.48
N THR A 72 -24.72 -35.93 24.14
CA THR A 72 -24.45 -37.21 23.47
C THR A 72 -23.57 -38.10 24.36
N PRO A 73 -24.12 -39.18 24.94
CA PRO A 73 -23.43 -40.04 25.92
C PRO A 73 -22.13 -40.72 25.45
N ALA A 74 -21.87 -40.74 24.14
CA ALA A 74 -20.68 -41.34 23.54
C ALA A 74 -19.81 -40.32 22.76
N ALA A 75 -20.02 -39.01 22.97
CA ALA A 75 -19.23 -37.99 22.30
C ALA A 75 -17.75 -38.08 22.69
N LYS A 76 -16.87 -38.01 21.69
CA LYS A 76 -15.42 -38.00 21.94
C LYS A 76 -15.03 -36.75 22.75
N PRO A 77 -14.14 -36.89 23.75
CA PRO A 77 -13.59 -35.76 24.49
C PRO A 77 -12.92 -34.73 23.58
N ALA A 78 -12.79 -33.49 24.05
CA ALA A 78 -11.98 -32.51 23.36
C ALA A 78 -10.53 -33.01 23.22
N ALA A 79 -9.91 -32.77 22.06
CA ALA A 79 -8.51 -33.11 21.86
C ALA A 79 -7.64 -32.30 22.84
N PRO A 80 -6.63 -32.91 23.48
CA PRO A 80 -5.64 -32.18 24.26
C PRO A 80 -4.97 -31.11 23.39
N GLY A 81 -4.92 -29.87 23.88
CA GLY A 81 -4.34 -28.75 23.13
C GLY A 81 -5.23 -28.17 22.04
N ALA A 82 -6.55 -28.43 22.07
CA ALA A 82 -7.49 -27.68 21.25
C ALA A 82 -7.23 -26.17 21.43
N ALA A 83 -7.00 -25.47 20.31
CA ALA A 83 -6.67 -24.06 20.33
C ALA A 83 -7.80 -23.28 21.02
N VAL A 84 -7.46 -22.61 22.13
CA VAL A 84 -8.40 -21.74 22.83
C VAL A 84 -8.69 -20.52 21.96
N CYS A 85 -9.94 -20.07 21.94
CA CYS A 85 -10.32 -18.83 21.28
C CYS A 85 -9.51 -17.66 21.85
N ALA A 86 -8.59 -17.11 21.06
CA ALA A 86 -7.76 -15.99 21.49
C ALA A 86 -8.54 -14.68 21.41
N ASP A 87 -8.75 -14.04 22.56
CA ASP A 87 -9.36 -12.71 22.63
C ASP A 87 -8.40 -11.67 22.02
N PRO A 88 -8.82 -10.91 20.99
CA PRO A 88 -7.99 -9.86 20.41
C PRO A 88 -7.71 -8.69 21.36
N GLY A 89 -8.44 -8.60 22.48
CA GLY A 89 -8.32 -7.50 23.43
C GLY A 89 -8.87 -6.19 22.88
N PRO A 90 -8.74 -5.09 23.64
CA PRO A 90 -9.22 -3.78 23.21
C PRO A 90 -8.46 -3.28 21.97
N PHE A 91 -9.14 -2.51 21.12
CA PHE A 91 -8.50 -1.87 19.98
C PHE A 91 -7.45 -0.85 20.47
N ALA A 92 -6.20 -1.08 20.11
CA ALA A 92 -5.10 -0.15 20.36
C ALA A 92 -4.47 0.25 19.03
N TYR A 93 -4.37 1.56 18.78
CA TYR A 93 -3.75 2.12 17.60
C TYR A 93 -2.77 3.21 18.00
N THR A 94 -1.50 3.01 17.64
CA THR A 94 -0.48 4.06 17.68
C THR A 94 -0.31 4.55 16.25
N PRO A 95 -0.64 5.82 15.94
CA PRO A 95 -0.44 6.36 14.61
C PRO A 95 1.01 6.15 14.16
N PRO A 96 1.26 5.71 12.92
CA PRO A 96 2.61 5.67 12.40
C PRO A 96 3.18 7.09 12.39
N GLU A 97 4.36 7.26 13.00
CA GLU A 97 5.09 8.52 12.98
C GLU A 97 5.22 8.99 11.54
N ALA A 98 4.84 10.24 11.26
CA ALA A 98 5.09 10.84 9.97
C ALA A 98 6.61 10.90 9.80
N LYS A 99 7.19 9.96 9.05
CA LYS A 99 8.56 10.09 8.57
C LYS A 99 8.67 11.49 7.96
N PRO A 100 9.58 12.36 8.42
CA PRO A 100 9.87 13.59 7.72
C PRO A 100 10.06 13.24 6.26
N LEU A 101 9.42 14.00 5.39
CA LEU A 101 9.72 14.00 3.97
C LEU A 101 11.21 14.33 3.88
N GLU A 102 12.05 13.30 3.80
CA GLU A 102 13.41 13.42 3.31
C GLU A 102 13.26 14.20 2.02
N ALA A 103 13.73 15.44 2.09
CA ALA A 103 13.61 16.40 1.03
C ALA A 103 14.03 15.74 -0.27
N ALA A 104 13.28 15.98 -1.33
CA ALA A 104 13.76 15.79 -2.68
C ALA A 104 15.02 16.66 -2.89
N GLY A 105 16.16 16.16 -2.44
CA GLY A 105 17.51 16.54 -2.85
C GLY A 105 18.14 15.24 -3.33
N ALA A 106 18.53 15.05 -4.59
CA ALA A 106 18.99 16.02 -5.55
C ALA A 106 18.41 15.70 -6.93
N HIS A 107 17.79 16.70 -7.54
CA HIS A 107 17.93 16.88 -8.98
C HIS A 107 19.40 17.28 -9.20
N SER A 108 20.29 16.30 -9.36
CA SER A 108 21.55 16.58 -10.05
C SER A 108 21.21 16.63 -11.54
N PRO A 109 21.28 17.78 -12.24
CA PRO A 109 21.51 17.69 -13.67
C PRO A 109 22.86 16.98 -13.86
N PRO A 110 22.97 15.96 -14.75
CA PRO A 110 24.28 15.45 -15.12
C PRO A 110 25.13 16.63 -15.60
N GLY A 111 26.31 16.78 -15.00
CA GLY A 111 27.25 17.89 -15.19
C GLY A 111 27.90 17.89 -16.56
N THR A 112 27.12 18.08 -17.62
CA THR A 112 27.61 18.23 -19.00
C THR A 112 26.94 19.40 -19.68
N ALA A 113 27.29 20.62 -19.25
CA ALA A 113 27.28 21.82 -20.10
C ALA A 113 28.07 22.94 -19.39
N SER A 114 29.34 22.68 -19.07
CA SER A 114 30.27 23.75 -18.76
C SER A 114 30.63 24.45 -20.08
N SER A 115 30.19 25.70 -20.19
CA SER A 115 30.68 26.77 -21.09
C SER A 115 30.28 26.73 -22.57
N PRO A 116 29.57 27.75 -23.09
CA PRO A 116 29.59 28.07 -24.53
C PRO A 116 30.92 28.77 -24.90
N PRO A 117 31.57 28.45 -26.03
CA PRO A 117 32.68 29.27 -26.51
C PRO A 117 32.13 30.62 -27.02
N ASN A 118 32.21 31.62 -26.15
CA ASN A 118 32.01 33.02 -26.49
C ASN A 118 33.29 33.56 -27.17
N THR A 119 33.33 33.59 -28.50
CA THR A 119 34.26 34.45 -29.25
C THR A 119 33.51 35.69 -29.72
N GLN A 120 33.33 36.64 -28.81
CA GLN A 120 33.19 38.05 -29.16
C GLN A 120 34.54 38.71 -28.87
N VAL A 121 35.28 39.02 -29.94
CA VAL A 121 36.40 39.96 -29.91
C VAL A 121 35.87 41.33 -30.34
N PRO A 122 35.88 42.37 -29.48
CA PRO A 122 35.51 43.72 -29.89
C PRO A 122 36.67 44.58 -30.41
N ALA A 123 36.36 45.38 -31.43
CA ALA A 123 36.88 46.71 -31.82
C ALA A 123 38.30 46.87 -32.45
N ALA A 124 38.29 47.14 -33.76
CA ALA A 124 38.91 48.27 -34.48
C ALA A 124 40.43 48.56 -34.43
N ALA A 125 41.08 48.45 -35.60
CA ALA A 125 42.06 49.41 -36.18
C ALA A 125 42.27 49.06 -37.68
N ALA A 126 41.83 49.89 -38.63
CA ALA A 126 42.67 50.71 -39.54
C ALA A 126 43.90 49.96 -40.11
N SER A 127 44.14 49.83 -41.42
CA SER A 127 44.26 50.90 -42.43
C SER A 127 44.36 50.34 -43.87
N ALA A 128 44.03 51.17 -44.86
CA ALA A 128 44.11 50.94 -46.32
C ALA A 128 45.48 50.47 -46.84
N PRO A 129 45.55 50.05 -48.13
CA PRO A 129 46.32 50.91 -49.04
C PRO A 129 45.64 51.21 -50.38
N LYS A 130 46.20 52.26 -50.98
CA LYS A 130 45.95 52.86 -52.28
C LYS A 130 46.33 51.94 -53.45
N SER A 131 45.57 52.17 -54.53
CA SER A 131 45.83 51.91 -55.96
C SER A 131 45.63 50.49 -56.49
#